data_AF-A0A3T0CIN8-F1
#
_entry.id   AF-A0A3T0CIN8-F1
#
_cell.length_a   1.000
_cell.length_b   1.000
_cell.length_c   1.000
_cell.angle_alpha   90.00
_cell.angle_beta   90.00
_cell.angle_gamma   90.00
#
_symmetry.space_group_name_H-M   'P 1'
#
loop_
_entity.id
_entity.type
_entity.pdbx_description
1 polymer ?
#
loop_
_entity_poly.entity_id
_entity_poly.type
_entity_poly.pdbx_seq_one_letter_code
_entity_poly.pdbx_strand_id
1 'polypeptide(L)'
;METIQTIITTTENDLSDNGIYDYDGAADMTGTLARSGGLPSTITVVGDADSGSATLLNTWKGALTVEPVAGTDGTNTSFMVTEEEVPADACFQLATGISSAGLTSKISVNGTETDGELAKSDASSQCTADEGGKGTNTLEFTVAG
;
A
#
# COMPACT_ATOMS: atom_id res chain seq x y z
N MET A 1 9.72 6.20 2.05
CA MET A 1 9.21 5.48 3.23
C MET A 1 8.08 6.22 3.91
N GLU A 2 8.24 7.52 4.23
CA GLU A 2 7.20 8.32 4.93
C GLU A 2 5.82 8.30 4.25
N THR A 3 5.77 8.22 2.91
CA THR A 3 4.51 8.12 2.18
C THR A 3 3.69 6.89 2.59
N ILE A 4 4.26 5.69 2.53
CA ILE A 4 3.56 4.44 2.86
C ILE A 4 3.18 4.38 4.33
N GLN A 5 4.08 4.80 5.22
CA GLN A 5 3.77 4.88 6.65
C GLN A 5 2.57 5.80 6.91
N THR A 6 2.52 6.96 6.25
CA THR A 6 1.39 7.89 6.39
C THR A 6 0.10 7.27 5.84
N ILE A 7 0.15 6.56 4.71
CA ILE A 7 -1.01 5.86 4.15
C ILE A 7 -1.53 4.79 5.11
N ILE A 8 -0.64 3.96 5.66
CA ILE A 8 -0.97 2.94 6.65
C ILE A 8 -1.65 3.59 7.86
N THR A 9 -1.01 4.59 8.47
CA THR A 9 -1.53 5.25 9.67
C THR A 9 -2.84 6.01 9.41
N THR A 10 -3.00 6.64 8.24
CA THR A 10 -4.25 7.30 7.87
C THR A 10 -5.36 6.26 7.68
N THR A 11 -5.04 5.12 7.06
CA THR A 11 -6.00 4.03 6.87
C THR A 11 -6.47 3.46 8.21
N GLU A 12 -5.55 3.18 9.13
CA GLU A 12 -5.90 2.69 10.47
C GLU A 12 -6.81 3.67 11.23
N ASN A 13 -6.49 4.96 11.20
CA ASN A 13 -7.20 5.97 11.98
C ASN A 13 -8.54 6.40 11.37
N ASP A 14 -8.61 6.53 10.05
CA ASP A 14 -9.73 7.20 9.39
C ASP A 14 -10.67 6.21 8.68
N LEU A 15 -10.18 5.02 8.30
CA LEU A 15 -10.96 4.04 7.53
C LEU A 15 -11.44 2.85 8.36
N SER A 16 -10.92 2.65 9.58
CA SER A 16 -11.41 1.60 10.46
C SER A 16 -12.65 2.06 11.25
N ASP A 17 -13.64 1.19 11.39
CA ASP A 17 -14.72 1.32 12.37
C ASP A 17 -14.59 0.19 13.39
N ASN A 18 -14.12 0.52 14.59
CA ASN A 18 -13.85 -0.45 15.67
C ASN A 18 -12.93 -1.62 15.24
N GLY A 19 -11.96 -1.35 14.36
CA GLY A 19 -11.03 -2.35 13.83
C GLY A 19 -11.56 -3.16 12.64
N ILE A 20 -12.70 -2.75 12.07
CA ILE A 20 -13.29 -3.36 10.87
C ILE A 20 -13.17 -2.38 9.70
N TYR A 21 -12.75 -2.87 8.55
CA TYR A 21 -12.69 -2.18 7.27
C TYR A 21 -13.89 -2.61 6.41
N ASP A 22 -15.06 -2.03 6.68
CA ASP A 22 -16.33 -2.38 6.04
C ASP A 22 -16.44 -1.79 4.61
N TYR A 23 -15.60 -2.30 3.71
CA TYR A 23 -15.58 -1.96 2.29
C TYR A 23 -15.72 -3.22 1.44
N ASP A 24 -16.32 -3.11 0.26
CA ASP A 24 -16.52 -4.23 -0.66
C ASP A 24 -15.27 -4.54 -1.50
N GLY A 25 -14.29 -3.63 -1.54
CA GLY A 25 -13.01 -3.83 -2.23
C GLY A 25 -12.18 -2.57 -2.38
N ALA A 26 -11.12 -2.68 -3.20
CA ALA A 26 -10.13 -1.63 -3.40
C ALA A 26 -10.70 -0.28 -3.86
N ALA A 27 -11.72 -0.30 -4.74
CA ALA A 27 -12.28 0.92 -5.31
C ALA A 27 -12.93 1.82 -4.24
N ASP A 28 -13.78 1.24 -3.39
CA ASP A 28 -14.52 1.98 -2.37
C ASP A 28 -13.61 2.43 -1.22
N MET A 29 -12.67 1.56 -0.82
CA MET A 29 -11.72 1.87 0.25
C MET A 29 -10.69 2.92 -0.19
N THR A 30 -10.11 2.77 -1.39
CA THR A 30 -9.19 3.78 -1.96
C THR A 30 -9.90 5.11 -2.19
N GLY A 31 -11.13 5.09 -2.72
CA GLY A 31 -11.92 6.29 -2.93
C GLY A 31 -12.31 7.00 -1.63
N THR A 32 -12.49 6.25 -0.54
CA THR A 32 -12.70 6.81 0.80
C THR A 32 -11.41 7.42 1.35
N LEU A 33 -10.28 6.72 1.20
CA LEU A 33 -8.97 7.25 1.56
C LEU A 33 -8.64 8.54 0.78
N ALA A 34 -9.05 8.65 -0.47
CA ALA A 34 -8.87 9.85 -1.29
C ALA A 34 -9.62 11.08 -0.75
N ARG A 35 -10.67 10.88 0.07
CA ARG A 35 -11.36 11.96 0.80
C ARG A 35 -10.64 12.36 2.08
N SER A 36 -9.73 11.52 2.59
CA SER A 36 -8.99 11.83 3.81
C SER A 36 -8.08 13.04 3.57
N GLY A 37 -8.07 13.99 4.51
CA GLY A 37 -7.28 15.21 4.40
C GLY A 37 -5.78 15.01 4.69
N GLY A 38 -5.35 13.78 5.03
CA GLY A 38 -4.02 13.46 5.54
C GLY A 38 -3.03 12.93 4.51
N LEU A 39 -3.40 12.87 3.22
CA LEU A 39 -2.54 12.25 2.21
C LEU A 39 -1.23 13.03 1.99
N PRO A 40 -0.08 12.34 1.87
CA PRO A 40 1.18 12.97 1.52
C PRO A 40 1.09 13.72 0.20
N SER A 41 1.76 14.87 0.09
CA SER A 41 1.81 15.68 -1.15
C SER A 41 2.39 14.96 -2.37
N THR A 42 3.06 13.82 -2.17
CA THR A 42 3.58 12.95 -3.24
C THR A 42 2.50 12.09 -3.88
N ILE A 43 1.32 12.01 -3.28
CA ILE A 43 0.17 11.27 -3.80
C ILE A 43 -0.69 12.20 -4.65
N THR A 44 -1.05 11.72 -5.83
CA THR A 44 -1.97 12.42 -6.73
C THR A 44 -3.34 11.78 -6.66
N VAL A 45 -4.35 12.56 -6.27
CA VAL A 45 -5.76 12.14 -6.37
C VAL A 45 -6.22 12.36 -7.81
N VAL A 46 -6.76 11.32 -8.43
CA VAL A 46 -7.31 11.38 -9.80
C VAL A 46 -8.82 11.16 -9.74
N GLY A 47 -9.56 12.11 -10.32
CA GLY A 47 -11.01 12.15 -10.27
C GLY A 47 -11.54 13.12 -9.22
N ASP A 48 -12.82 12.97 -8.88
CA ASP A 48 -13.47 13.78 -7.86
C ASP A 48 -13.37 13.06 -6.51
N ALA A 49 -12.59 13.60 -5.58
CA ALA A 49 -12.43 13.06 -4.23
C ALA A 49 -13.80 12.93 -3.53
N ASP A 50 -14.69 13.91 -3.72
CA ASP A 50 -16.01 13.94 -3.08
C ASP A 50 -17.01 12.94 -3.67
N SER A 51 -16.62 12.20 -4.72
CA SER A 51 -17.41 11.11 -5.29
C SER A 51 -17.23 9.78 -4.57
N GLY A 52 -16.09 9.56 -3.88
CA GLY A 52 -15.78 8.29 -3.22
C GLY A 52 -15.31 7.20 -4.20
N SER A 53 -14.99 7.58 -5.44
CA SER A 53 -14.46 6.70 -6.49
C SER A 53 -13.15 7.21 -7.09
N ALA A 54 -12.54 8.21 -6.44
CA ALA A 54 -11.25 8.73 -6.85
C ALA A 54 -10.18 7.65 -6.70
N THR A 55 -9.21 7.64 -7.62
CA THR A 55 -8.05 6.77 -7.53
C THR A 55 -6.85 7.56 -7.04
N LEU A 56 -5.87 6.85 -6.48
CA LEU A 56 -4.62 7.46 -6.03
C LEU A 56 -3.50 6.99 -6.94
N LEU A 57 -2.61 7.92 -7.28
CA LEU A 57 -1.33 7.61 -7.92
C LEU A 57 -0.20 7.93 -6.96
N ASN A 58 0.81 7.07 -6.93
CA ASN A 58 2.04 7.33 -6.23
C ASN A 58 2.92 8.36 -6.95
N THR A 59 4.09 8.65 -6.38
CA THR A 59 5.02 9.63 -6.95
C THR A 59 5.58 9.25 -8.32
N TRP A 60 5.47 7.97 -8.70
CA TRP A 60 5.90 7.43 -9.99
C TRP A 60 4.77 7.30 -11.00
N LYS A 61 3.56 7.72 -10.64
CA LYS A 61 2.32 7.61 -11.43
C LYS A 61 1.76 6.20 -11.57
N GLY A 62 2.30 5.24 -10.83
CA GLY A 62 1.67 3.94 -10.65
C GLY A 62 0.46 4.06 -9.72
N ALA A 63 -0.45 3.09 -9.81
CA ALA A 63 -1.59 3.05 -8.91
C ALA A 63 -1.15 2.85 -7.47
N LEU A 64 -1.78 3.61 -6.57
CA LEU A 64 -1.77 3.37 -5.14
C LEU A 64 -3.19 2.95 -4.75
N THR A 65 -3.33 1.73 -4.25
CA THR A 65 -4.64 1.23 -3.80
C THR A 65 -4.57 0.74 -2.37
N VAL A 66 -5.69 0.88 -1.67
CA VAL A 66 -5.92 0.28 -0.37
C VAL A 66 -7.18 -0.57 -0.46
N GLU A 67 -7.11 -1.79 0.03
CA GLU A 67 -8.23 -2.72 0.00
C GLU A 67 -8.38 -3.50 1.32
N PRO A 68 -9.61 -3.88 1.68
CA PRO A 68 -9.85 -4.64 2.89
C PRO A 68 -9.42 -6.09 2.68
N VAL A 69 -8.87 -6.69 3.73
CA VAL A 69 -8.46 -8.09 3.76
C VAL A 69 -9.19 -8.80 4.88
N ALA A 70 -9.87 -9.89 4.53
CA ALA A 70 -10.58 -10.72 5.48
C ALA A 70 -9.62 -11.45 6.43
N GLY A 71 -9.91 -11.38 7.72
CA GLY A 71 -9.28 -12.21 8.74
C GLY A 71 -9.81 -13.65 8.73
N THR A 72 -9.37 -14.43 9.71
CA THR A 72 -9.69 -15.88 9.81
C THR A 72 -11.19 -16.15 9.96
N ASP A 73 -11.95 -15.20 10.50
CA ASP A 73 -13.40 -15.28 10.71
C ASP A 73 -14.22 -14.79 9.51
N GLY A 74 -13.56 -14.33 8.44
CA GLY A 74 -14.20 -13.77 7.24
C GLY A 74 -14.56 -12.29 7.37
N THR A 75 -14.28 -11.65 8.52
CA THR A 75 -14.48 -10.21 8.72
C THR A 75 -13.28 -9.46 8.18
N ASN A 76 -13.49 -8.33 7.50
CA ASN A 76 -12.43 -7.46 7.02
C ASN A 76 -11.77 -6.71 8.18
N THR A 77 -10.83 -7.35 8.89
CA THR A 77 -10.09 -6.75 10.02
C THR A 77 -8.69 -6.29 9.63
N SER A 78 -8.25 -6.60 8.41
CA SER A 78 -6.94 -6.22 7.89
C SER A 78 -7.12 -5.38 6.63
N PHE A 79 -6.04 -4.78 6.16
CA PHE A 79 -6.03 -4.12 4.85
C PHE A 79 -4.70 -4.33 4.16
N MET A 80 -4.69 -4.12 2.85
CA MET A 80 -3.50 -4.18 2.02
C MET A 80 -3.31 -2.86 1.29
N VAL A 81 -2.08 -2.36 1.29
CA VAL A 81 -1.65 -1.21 0.51
C VAL A 81 -0.82 -1.71 -0.66
N THR A 82 -1.22 -1.38 -1.89
CA THR A 82 -0.50 -1.76 -3.12
C THR A 82 0.06 -0.54 -3.82
N GLU A 83 1.32 -0.64 -4.21
CA GLU A 83 2.09 0.40 -4.91
C GLU A 83 2.65 -0.18 -6.22
N GLU A 84 2.21 0.37 -7.35
CA GLU A 84 2.64 -0.07 -8.68
C GLU A 84 3.69 0.86 -9.32
N GLU A 85 4.34 0.40 -10.38
CA GLU A 85 5.36 1.15 -11.15
C GLU A 85 6.50 1.71 -10.27
N VAL A 86 6.85 1.01 -9.19
CA VAL A 86 7.91 1.45 -8.26
C VAL A 86 9.29 1.17 -8.88
N PRO A 87 10.19 2.17 -8.97
CA PRO A 87 11.54 1.97 -9.48
C PRO A 87 12.38 1.04 -8.60
N ALA A 88 13.36 0.37 -9.18
CA ALA A 88 14.16 -0.66 -8.51
C ALA A 88 14.79 -0.21 -7.18
N ASP A 89 15.38 0.99 -7.16
CA ASP A 89 16.00 1.55 -5.94
C ASP A 89 14.95 1.86 -4.86
N ALA A 90 13.81 2.43 -5.26
CA ALA A 90 12.71 2.72 -4.36
C ALA A 90 12.04 1.44 -3.85
N CYS A 91 11.92 0.41 -4.69
CA CYS A 91 11.39 -0.90 -4.33
C CYS A 91 12.18 -1.49 -3.16
N PHE A 92 13.51 -1.52 -3.29
CA PHE A 92 14.38 -2.02 -2.25
C PHE A 92 14.26 -1.21 -0.94
N GLN A 93 14.29 0.12 -1.03
CA GLN A 93 14.23 0.99 0.14
C GLN A 93 12.87 0.92 0.86
N LEU A 94 11.77 0.86 0.12
CA LEU A 94 10.43 0.75 0.70
C LEU A 94 10.22 -0.60 1.33
N ALA A 95 10.47 -1.69 0.60
CA ALA A 95 10.25 -3.05 1.09
C ALA A 95 11.06 -3.31 2.37
N THR A 96 12.35 -2.99 2.37
CA THR A 96 13.21 -3.19 3.54
C THR A 96 12.91 -2.21 4.67
N GLY A 97 12.58 -0.95 4.35
CA GLY A 97 12.26 0.08 5.33
C GLY A 97 10.99 -0.24 6.11
N ILE A 98 9.88 -0.49 5.41
CA ILE A 98 8.59 -0.85 6.01
C ILE A 98 8.69 -2.15 6.79
N SER A 99 9.38 -3.15 6.22
CA SER A 99 9.66 -4.41 6.91
C SER A 99 10.37 -4.18 8.25
N SER A 100 11.46 -3.41 8.25
CA SER A 100 12.27 -3.19 9.46
C SER A 100 11.54 -2.35 10.52
N ALA A 101 10.55 -1.57 10.10
CA ALA A 101 9.71 -0.77 10.98
C ALA A 101 8.60 -1.60 11.67
N GLY A 102 8.35 -2.83 11.22
CA GLY A 102 7.34 -3.71 11.79
C GLY A 102 5.91 -3.19 11.62
N LEU A 103 5.65 -2.40 10.59
CA LEU A 103 4.35 -1.77 10.33
C LEU A 103 3.35 -2.72 9.65
N THR A 104 3.83 -3.83 9.10
CA THR A 104 3.07 -4.74 8.26
C THR A 104 3.24 -6.17 8.76
N SER A 105 2.19 -6.98 8.67
CA SER A 105 2.22 -8.41 9.00
C SER A 105 2.80 -9.25 7.87
N LYS A 106 2.60 -8.82 6.62
CA LYS A 106 3.10 -9.47 5.40
C LYS A 106 3.51 -8.43 4.37
N ILE A 107 4.54 -8.75 3.59
CA ILE A 107 5.02 -7.94 2.46
C ILE A 107 5.11 -8.83 1.23
N SER A 108 4.65 -8.33 0.08
CA SER A 108 4.83 -8.95 -1.23
C SER A 108 5.66 -8.02 -2.11
N VAL A 109 6.69 -8.57 -2.75
CA VAL A 109 7.48 -7.87 -3.78
C VAL A 109 7.37 -8.66 -5.07
N ASN A 110 6.73 -8.08 -6.09
CA ASN A 110 6.47 -8.72 -7.39
C ASN A 110 5.81 -10.10 -7.26
N GLY A 111 4.87 -10.23 -6.32
CA GLY A 111 4.14 -11.47 -6.03
C GLY A 111 4.89 -12.48 -5.18
N THR A 112 6.10 -12.16 -4.70
CA THR A 112 6.82 -12.99 -3.72
C THR A 112 6.46 -12.52 -2.31
N GLU A 113 5.61 -13.29 -1.63
CA GLU A 113 5.19 -13.00 -0.26
C GLU A 113 6.27 -13.36 0.75
N THR A 114 6.39 -12.55 1.79
CA THR A 114 7.20 -12.80 2.98
C THR A 114 6.39 -12.44 4.21
N ASP A 115 6.24 -13.41 5.11
CA ASP A 115 5.65 -13.19 6.44
C ASP A 115 6.72 -12.65 7.39
N GLY A 116 6.43 -11.56 8.09
CA GLY A 116 7.38 -10.93 9.02
C GLY A 116 8.48 -10.12 8.33
N GLU A 117 9.70 -10.16 8.88
CA GLU A 117 10.80 -9.31 8.38
C GLU A 117 11.40 -9.84 7.07
N LEU A 118 11.29 -9.05 6.01
CA LEU A 118 11.93 -9.24 4.71
C LEU A 118 13.45 -8.97 4.80
N ALA A 119 14.24 -10.01 4.51
CA ALA A 119 15.68 -9.88 4.43
C ALA A 119 16.10 -8.99 3.25
N LYS A 120 17.14 -8.17 3.44
CA LYS A 120 17.66 -7.29 2.38
C LYS A 120 18.14 -8.06 1.15
N SER A 121 18.69 -9.26 1.33
CA SER A 121 19.08 -10.13 0.20
C SER A 121 17.89 -10.49 -0.68
N ASP A 122 16.75 -10.73 -0.04
CA ASP A 122 15.54 -11.20 -0.70
C ASP A 122 14.89 -10.03 -1.43
N ALA A 123 14.75 -8.88 -0.78
CA ALA A 123 14.31 -7.63 -1.41
C ALA A 123 15.16 -7.27 -2.64
N SER A 124 16.49 -7.40 -2.54
CA SER A 124 17.40 -7.12 -3.67
C SER A 124 17.21 -8.08 -4.85
N SER A 125 16.76 -9.31 -4.59
CA SER A 125 16.51 -10.31 -5.64
C SER A 125 15.10 -10.22 -6.23
N GLN A 126 14.14 -9.78 -5.42
CA GLN A 126 12.74 -9.68 -5.79
C GLN A 126 12.44 -8.36 -6.53
N CYS A 127 13.13 -7.26 -6.20
CA CYS A 127 13.05 -6.02 -6.96
C CYS A 127 13.73 -6.18 -8.33
N THR A 128 12.98 -5.87 -9.39
CA THR A 128 13.41 -5.92 -10.78
C THR A 128 13.87 -4.54 -11.26
N ALA A 129 14.75 -4.54 -12.26
CA ALA A 129 15.29 -3.33 -12.85
C ALA A 129 14.21 -2.55 -13.64
N ASP A 130 14.39 -1.23 -13.69
CA ASP A 130 13.52 -0.33 -14.44
C ASP A 130 13.55 -0.63 -15.94
N GLU A 131 12.40 -0.50 -16.60
CA GLU A 131 12.27 -0.67 -18.04
C GLU A 131 11.89 0.66 -18.70
N GLY A 132 12.69 1.10 -19.68
CA GLY A 132 12.42 2.34 -20.41
C GLY A 132 12.41 3.61 -19.53
N GLY A 133 13.08 3.57 -18.37
CA GLY A 133 13.09 4.65 -17.39
C GLY A 133 11.86 4.71 -16.48
N LYS A 134 11.06 3.63 -16.44
CA LYS A 134 9.91 3.48 -15.56
C LYS A 134 10.13 2.34 -14.57
N GLY A 135 9.58 2.51 -13.38
CA GLY A 135 9.53 1.42 -12.42
C GLY A 135 8.59 0.32 -12.90
N THR A 136 8.94 -0.90 -12.54
CA THR A 136 8.26 -2.14 -12.96
C THR A 136 7.79 -2.94 -11.76
N ASN A 137 8.10 -2.50 -10.55
CA ASN A 137 7.85 -3.25 -9.34
C ASN A 137 6.47 -2.96 -8.78
N THR A 138 5.84 -4.01 -8.28
CA THR A 138 4.63 -3.94 -7.47
C THR A 138 4.98 -4.37 -6.05
N LEU A 139 4.63 -3.53 -5.08
CA LEU A 139 4.77 -3.80 -3.67
C LEU A 139 3.39 -3.89 -3.03
N GLU A 140 3.17 -4.91 -2.21
CA GLU A 140 1.93 -5.04 -1.44
C GLU A 140 2.29 -5.20 0.04
N PHE A 141 1.63 -4.41 0.87
CA PHE A 141 1.87 -4.31 2.31
C PHE A 141 0.58 -4.65 3.04
N THR A 142 0.52 -5.83 3.65
CA THR A 142 -0.64 -6.22 4.47
C THR A 142 -0.43 -5.75 5.90
N VAL A 143 -1.42 -5.06 6.45
CA VAL A 143 -1.46 -4.62 7.84
C VAL A 143 -2.60 -5.36 8.53
N ALA A 144 -2.26 -6.09 9.59
CA ALA A 144 -3.24 -6.79 10.41
C ALA A 144 -3.84 -5.82 11.45
N GLY A 145 -5.17 -5.84 11.59
CA GLY A 145 -5.87 -5.21 12.71
C GLY A 145 -6.00 -6.09 13.95
#